data_AF-A0A2P4UDQ5-F1
#
_entry.id   AF-A0A2P4UDQ5-F1
#
_cell.length_a   1.000
_cell.length_b   1.000
_cell.length_c   1.000
_cell.angle_alpha   90.00
_cell.angle_beta   90.00
_cell.angle_gamma   90.00
#
_symmetry.space_group_name_H-M   'P 1'
#
loop_
_entity.id
_entity.type
_entity.pdbx_description
1 polymer ?
#
loop_
_entity_poly.entity_id
_entity_poly.type
_entity_poly.pdbx_seq_one_letter_code
_entity_poly.pdbx_strand_id
1 'polypeptide(L)'
;MTPAQARRLSAALGTAPAALMPKHGLVAAGHTAAAAVMHAVLLDRAYAMQFQAQASGRAVVHSDIAEALAKRAQCWPDGQLEAGYRYLVRQAAADSCGAA
;
A
#
# COMPACT_ATOMS: atom_id res chain seq x y z
N MET A 1 -1.31 12.19 -17.52
CA MET A 1 0.09 12.06 -17.09
C MET A 1 0.98 12.12 -18.32
N THR A 2 1.98 13.00 -18.36
CA THR A 2 2.95 13.04 -19.49
C THR A 2 4.05 11.99 -19.31
N PRO A 3 4.74 11.56 -20.38
CA PRO A 3 5.86 10.62 -20.26
C PRO A 3 6.97 11.08 -19.33
N ALA A 4 7.25 12.39 -19.27
CA ALA A 4 8.24 12.96 -18.36
C ALA A 4 7.79 12.89 -16.89
N GLN A 5 6.49 13.07 -16.61
CA GLN A 5 5.93 12.85 -15.26
C GLN A 5 5.98 11.37 -14.87
N ALA A 6 5.66 10.46 -15.79
CA ALA A 6 5.73 9.03 -15.56
C ALA A 6 7.15 8.56 -15.22
N ARG A 7 8.18 9.06 -15.93
CA ARG A 7 9.59 8.75 -15.62
C ARG A 7 10.00 9.24 -14.23
N ARG A 8 9.61 10.45 -13.85
CA ARG A 8 9.88 10.97 -12.49
C ARG A 8 9.17 10.16 -11.42
N LEU A 9 7.92 9.77 -11.66
CA LEU A 9 7.16 8.93 -10.74
C LEU A 9 7.80 7.55 -10.57
N SER A 10 8.19 6.92 -11.68
CA SER A 10 8.89 5.63 -11.67
C SER A 10 10.22 5.72 -10.91
N ALA A 11 11.01 6.77 -11.16
CA ALA A 11 12.27 7.01 -10.44
C ALA A 11 12.05 7.25 -8.93
N ALA A 12 10.99 7.98 -8.55
CA ALA A 12 10.65 8.21 -7.15
C ALA A 12 10.13 6.95 -6.44
N LEU A 13 9.41 6.08 -7.15
CA LEU A 13 8.93 4.81 -6.62
C LEU A 13 10.09 3.83 -6.40
N GLY A 14 11.05 3.77 -7.33
CA GLY A 14 12.23 2.90 -7.24
C GLY A 14 11.82 1.44 -7.01
N THR A 15 12.30 0.84 -5.92
CA THR A 15 11.98 -0.53 -5.51
C THR A 15 10.88 -0.61 -4.44
N ALA A 16 10.27 0.51 -4.08
CA ALA A 16 9.15 0.53 -3.15
C ALA A 16 7.89 -0.05 -3.81
N PRO A 17 7.02 -0.74 -3.05
CA PRO A 17 5.83 -1.36 -3.61
C PRO A 17 4.70 -0.36 -3.84
N ALA A 18 4.75 0.79 -3.17
CA ALA A 18 3.81 1.88 -3.28
C ALA A 18 4.42 3.20 -2.78
N ALA A 19 3.87 4.32 -3.22
CA ALA A 19 4.29 5.66 -2.80
C ALA A 19 3.11 6.63 -2.77
N LEU A 20 3.17 7.59 -1.84
CA LEU A 20 2.25 8.72 -1.81
C LEU A 20 2.62 9.74 -2.89
N MET A 21 1.61 10.30 -3.54
CA MET A 21 1.70 11.37 -4.53
C MET A 21 1.10 12.64 -3.91
N PRO A 22 1.94 13.59 -3.45
CA PRO A 22 1.45 14.81 -2.80
C PRO A 22 0.39 15.53 -3.64
N LYS A 23 -0.75 15.85 -3.02
CA LYS A 23 -1.89 16.50 -3.67
C LYS A 23 -2.55 15.68 -4.81
N HIS A 24 -2.40 14.36 -4.80
CA HIS A 24 -3.04 13.47 -5.78
C HIS A 24 -3.64 12.21 -5.14
N GLY A 25 -2.82 11.42 -4.44
CA GLY A 25 -3.24 10.11 -3.95
C GLY A 25 -2.03 9.21 -3.74
N LEU A 26 -2.09 7.98 -4.23
CA LEU A 26 -0.99 7.02 -4.17
C LEU A 26 -0.83 6.27 -5.49
N VAL A 27 0.35 5.69 -5.68
CA VAL A 27 0.61 4.67 -6.71
C VAL A 27 1.08 3.40 -6.02
N ALA A 28 0.67 2.24 -6.54
CA ALA A 28 1.12 0.94 -6.08
C ALA A 28 1.46 0.04 -7.28
N ALA A 29 2.43 -0.84 -7.08
CA ALA A 29 2.91 -1.79 -8.08
C ALA A 29 3.09 -3.17 -7.46
N GLY A 30 3.02 -4.21 -8.28
CA GLY A 30 3.24 -5.58 -7.87
C GLY A 30 3.46 -6.47 -9.09
N HIS A 31 4.09 -7.63 -8.88
CA HIS A 31 4.29 -8.63 -9.93
C HIS A 31 2.96 -9.26 -10.40
N THR A 32 1.89 -9.08 -9.62
CA THR A 32 0.53 -9.48 -9.94
C THR A 32 -0.44 -8.35 -9.60
N ALA A 33 -1.65 -8.39 -10.17
CA ALA A 33 -2.72 -7.47 -9.81
C ALA A 33 -3.06 -7.54 -8.31
N ALA A 34 -3.10 -8.76 -7.74
CA ALA A 34 -3.35 -8.98 -6.33
C ALA A 34 -2.31 -8.26 -5.45
N ALA A 35 -1.02 -8.39 -5.79
CA ALA A 35 0.04 -7.70 -5.08
C ALA A 35 -0.09 -6.17 -5.18
N ALA A 36 -0.33 -5.63 -6.37
CA ALA A 36 -0.50 -4.18 -6.56
C ALA A 36 -1.70 -3.62 -5.76
N VAL A 37 -2.84 -4.31 -5.78
CA VAL A 37 -4.03 -3.94 -5.01
C VAL A 37 -3.74 -3.98 -3.51
N MET A 38 -3.13 -5.07 -3.03
CA MET A 38 -2.85 -5.18 -1.60
C MET A 38 -1.78 -4.19 -1.12
N HIS A 39 -0.78 -3.86 -1.93
CA HIS A 39 0.17 -2.79 -1.59
C HIS A 39 -0.51 -1.44 -1.45
N ALA A 40 -1.49 -1.12 -2.31
CA ALA A 40 -2.30 0.10 -2.17
C ALA A 40 -3.08 0.10 -0.85
N VAL A 41 -3.79 -1.00 -0.54
CA VAL A 41 -4.58 -1.16 0.70
C VAL A 41 -3.70 -1.04 1.95
N LEU A 42 -2.52 -1.68 1.94
CA LEU A 42 -1.60 -1.65 3.07
C LEU A 42 -1.00 -0.25 3.26
N LEU A 43 -0.64 0.46 2.18
CA LEU A 43 -0.15 1.84 2.28
C LEU A 43 -1.22 2.79 2.82
N ASP A 44 -2.45 2.68 2.33
CA ASP A 44 -3.57 3.52 2.78
C ASP A 44 -3.84 3.32 4.28
N ARG A 45 -3.89 2.06 4.74
CA ARG A 45 -4.02 1.75 6.17
C ARG A 45 -2.84 2.24 7.00
N ALA A 46 -1.61 2.06 6.51
CA ALA A 46 -0.41 2.55 7.18
C ALA A 46 -0.44 4.07 7.32
N TYR A 47 -0.89 4.79 6.30
CA TYR A 47 -1.02 6.24 6.34
C TYR A 47 -2.13 6.69 7.30
N ALA A 48 -3.27 6.02 7.33
CA ALA A 48 -4.33 6.30 8.30
C ALA A 48 -3.84 6.14 9.74
N MET A 49 -3.11 5.05 10.05
CA MET A 49 -2.51 4.83 11.37
C MET A 49 -1.46 5.90 11.71
N GLN A 50 -0.57 6.23 10.77
CA GLN A 50 0.43 7.29 10.94
C GLN A 50 -0.25 8.63 11.26
N PHE A 51 -1.32 8.97 10.53
CA PHE A 51 -2.06 10.21 10.72
C PHE A 51 -2.74 10.26 12.09
N GLN A 52 -3.39 9.17 12.51
CA GLN A 52 -3.98 9.05 13.85
C GLN A 52 -2.93 9.18 14.95
N ALA A 53 -1.77 8.52 14.80
CA ALA A 53 -0.68 8.63 15.75
C ALA A 53 -0.16 10.07 15.89
N GLN A 54 -0.02 10.78 14.77
CA GLN A 54 0.36 12.20 14.77
C GLN A 54 -0.71 13.10 15.40
N ALA A 55 -1.99 12.82 15.15
CA ALA A 55 -3.10 13.57 15.76
C ALA A 55 -3.16 13.40 17.29
N SER A 56 -2.73 12.24 17.81
CA SER A 56 -2.66 11.96 19.26
C SER A 56 -1.50 12.67 19.99
N GLY A 57 -0.69 13.46 19.28
CA GLY A 57 0.49 14.13 19.81
C GLY A 57 1.76 13.62 19.14
N ARG A 58 2.57 12.84 19.86
CA ARG A 58 3.88 12.39 19.36
C ARG A 58 3.82 10.95 18.86
N ALA A 59 4.03 10.76 17.56
CA ALA A 59 4.32 9.45 16.99
C ALA A 59 5.66 8.92 17.52
N VAL A 60 5.67 7.68 18.02
CA VAL A 60 6.87 7.01 18.52
C VAL A 60 7.47 6.20 17.38
N VAL A 61 8.76 6.40 17.11
CA VAL A 61 9.52 5.59 16.16
C VAL A 61 10.15 4.43 16.93
N HIS A 62 9.69 3.22 16.65
CA HIS A 62 10.14 1.99 17.32
C HIS A 62 11.26 1.26 16.57
N SER A 63 11.42 1.52 15.27
CA SER A 63 12.38 0.85 14.40
C SER A 63 13.14 1.86 13.56
N ASP A 64 14.43 1.61 13.37
CA ASP A 64 15.21 2.34 12.39
C ASP A 64 14.89 1.88 10.95
N ILE A 65 15.48 2.56 9.97
CA ILE A 65 15.23 2.27 8.55
C ILE A 65 15.72 0.86 8.18
N ALA A 66 16.85 0.40 8.73
CA ALA A 66 17.41 -0.90 8.39
C ALA A 66 16.51 -2.03 8.91
N GLU A 67 16.03 -1.91 10.14
CA GLU A 67 15.09 -2.85 10.74
C GLU A 67 13.75 -2.85 9.98
N ALA A 68 13.22 -1.68 9.60
CA ALA A 68 11.99 -1.57 8.82
C ALA A 68 12.11 -2.25 7.44
N LEU A 69 13.26 -2.08 6.78
CA LEU A 69 13.55 -2.75 5.50
C LEU A 69 13.67 -4.27 5.67
N ALA A 70 14.30 -4.74 6.74
CA ALA A 70 14.40 -6.16 7.04
C ALA A 70 13.02 -6.79 7.31
N LYS A 71 12.17 -6.12 8.10
CA LYS A 71 10.79 -6.54 8.37
C LYS A 71 9.97 -6.61 7.09
N ARG A 72 10.09 -5.63 6.19
CA ARG A 72 9.40 -5.63 4.89
C ARG A 72 9.65 -6.90 4.10
N ALA A 73 10.86 -7.46 4.13
CA ALA A 73 11.19 -8.69 3.40
C ALA A 73 10.44 -9.94 3.93
N GLN A 74 9.87 -9.87 5.12
CA GLN A 74 9.24 -11.01 5.80
C GLN A 74 7.76 -10.81 6.09
N CYS A 75 7.28 -9.56 6.23
CA CYS A 75 5.93 -9.28 6.71
C CYS A 75 4.82 -9.64 5.71
N TRP A 76 5.09 -9.60 4.40
CA TRP A 76 4.05 -9.73 3.37
C TRP A 76 4.48 -10.65 2.22
N PRO A 77 4.58 -11.97 2.46
CA PRO A 77 4.84 -12.93 1.39
C PRO A 77 3.67 -12.95 0.39
N ASP A 78 3.95 -13.29 -0.87
CA ASP A 78 2.96 -13.26 -1.97
C ASP A 78 1.69 -14.06 -1.67
N GLY A 79 1.81 -15.18 -0.94
CA GLY A 79 0.64 -15.98 -0.53
C GLY A 79 -0.32 -15.22 0.40
N GLN A 80 0.18 -14.32 1.24
CA GLN A 80 -0.66 -13.46 2.09
C GLN A 80 -1.31 -12.33 1.29
N LEU A 81 -0.60 -11.74 0.33
CA LEU A 81 -1.16 -10.73 -0.58
C LEU A 81 -2.30 -11.34 -1.40
N GLU A 82 -2.12 -12.54 -1.93
CA GLU A 82 -3.15 -13.25 -2.68
C GLU A 82 -4.37 -13.59 -1.81
N ALA A 83 -4.15 -14.08 -0.58
CA ALA A 83 -5.24 -14.39 0.34
C ALA A 83 -6.05 -13.13 0.71
N GLY A 84 -5.37 -12.02 0.98
CA GLY A 84 -6.00 -10.73 1.26
C GLY A 84 -6.79 -10.21 0.06
N TYR A 85 -6.24 -10.30 -1.14
CA TYR A 85 -6.92 -9.92 -2.38
C TYR A 85 -8.19 -10.75 -2.60
N ARG A 86 -8.12 -12.08 -2.46
CA ARG A 86 -9.30 -12.96 -2.59
C ARG A 86 -10.38 -12.64 -1.58
N TYR A 87 -10.01 -12.22 -0.38
CA TYR A 87 -10.97 -11.75 0.61
C TYR A 87 -11.72 -10.50 0.13
N LEU A 88 -11.01 -9.51 -0.41
CA LEU A 88 -11.64 -8.30 -0.98
C LEU A 88 -12.56 -8.62 -2.15
N VAL A 89 -12.17 -9.55 -3.03
CA VAL A 89 -13.01 -10.01 -4.14
C VAL A 89 -14.32 -10.63 -3.64
N ARG A 90 -14.26 -11.48 -2.60
CA ARG A 90 -15.47 -12.07 -2.02
C ARG A 90 -16.40 -11.01 -1.41
N GLN A 91 -15.84 -10.02 -0.72
CA GLN A 91 -16.64 -8.92 -0.18
C GLN A 91 -17.30 -8.10 -1.29
N ALA A 92 -16.55 -7.71 -2.32
CA ALA A 92 -17.10 -6.95 -3.44
C ALA A 92 -18.23 -7.70 -4.17
N ALA A 93 -18.10 -9.03 -4.32
CA ALA A 93 -19.15 -9.86 -4.89
C ALA A 93 -20.41 -9.93 -4.01
N ALA A 94 -20.25 -10.01 -2.69
CA ALA A 94 -21.36 -9.99 -1.74
C ALA A 94 -22.07 -8.62 -1.73
N ASP A 95 -21.33 -7.52 -1.72
CA ASP A 95 -21.88 -6.16 -1.77
C ASP A 95 -22.67 -5.92 -3.08
N SER A 96 -22.16 -6.44 -4.19
CA SER A 96 -22.84 -6.36 -5.49
C SER A 96 -24.13 -7.18 -5.54
N CYS A 97 -24.25 -8.23 -4.73
CA CYS A 97 -25.44 -9.07 -4.65
C CYS A 97 -26.49 -8.52 -3.67
N GLY A 98 -26.08 -7.76 -2.65
CA GLY A 98 -26.98 -7.10 -1.70
C GLY A 98 -27.52 -5.74 -2.16
N ALA A 99 -27.02 -5.21 -3.28
CA ALA A 99 -27.48 -3.98 -3.91
C ALA A 99 -28.57 -4.21 -5.00
N ALA A 100 -29.07 -5.44 -5.13
CA ALA A 100 -30.16 -5.85 -6.02
C ALA A 100 -31.39 -6.26 -5.20
#